data_AF-A0A0R3X5D0-F1
#
_entry.id   AF-A0A0R3X5D0-F1
#
_cell.length_a   1.000
_cell.length_b   1.000
_cell.length_c   1.000
_cell.angle_alpha   90.00
_cell.angle_beta   90.00
_cell.angle_gamma   90.00
#
_symmetry.space_group_name_H-M   'P 1'
#
loop_
_entity.id
_entity.type
_entity.pdbx_description
1 polymer ?
#
loop_
_entity_poly.entity_id
_entity_poly.type
_entity_poly.pdbx_seq_one_letter_code
_entity_poly.pdbx_strand_id
1 'polypeptide(L)'
;MRRLAEVEAEVNAIRSRMGTGSYFTEQELNLVQLIRTMENKLDKTSTKIAETMHIKHTYEAIRDKLMSESSTYTMTLDSMAAEIRQCSAKLAELKENSIEAVHLRDRTLIELKEHEQLLFAQQKRQELELFNMKRALNLLKEQSVPMKTLPVDDDIEKSDENDQLTGEDPTVSDEQSILTQLEKIHSNMKAATGASENSEIEKLFIQFEQSTASLHKLSEEVEARAKSLRSQNGRLKEMFRELQSSGSAATSGSPTQTAAQARMESLKVKMDTLKGELMRLRQLLTYVRMAIENIYVKLQMTPSTSKGAKKQAAVILRHLVEIHLPDLMLQCFDYQDQLDNDLDDYNLSVEIANMLQEESMKLAHTDQFYTSLKGKIPRYNTRIVPNWMKRSEKVENDDGNNPEWRSRTDLKHRSAYITLVNKHQLNKQ
;
A
#
# COMPACT_ATOMS: atom_id res chain seq x y z
N MET A 1 30.43 53.75 -43.86
CA MET A 1 31.57 53.88 -42.92
C MET A 1 32.10 55.32 -42.89
N ARG A 2 32.81 55.84 -43.92
CA ARG A 2 33.35 57.23 -43.88
C ARG A 2 32.31 58.34 -43.66
N ARG A 3 31.21 58.35 -44.43
CA ARG A 3 30.11 59.32 -44.23
C ARG A 3 29.40 59.20 -42.88
N LEU A 4 29.39 58.01 -42.27
CA LEU A 4 28.74 57.80 -40.98
C LEU A 4 29.58 58.40 -39.86
N ALA A 5 30.90 58.17 -39.90
CA ALA A 5 31.86 58.74 -38.98
C ALA A 5 31.96 60.28 -39.11
N GLU A 6 31.81 60.80 -40.32
CA GLU A 6 31.79 62.25 -40.60
C GLU A 6 30.53 62.92 -40.03
N VAL A 7 29.36 62.29 -40.20
CA VAL A 7 28.10 62.73 -39.59
C VAL A 7 28.13 62.60 -38.06
N GLU A 8 28.71 61.52 -37.52
CA GLU A 8 28.89 61.35 -36.06
C GLU A 8 29.82 62.42 -35.47
N ALA A 9 30.89 62.79 -36.17
CA ALA A 9 31.79 63.86 -35.75
C ALA A 9 31.09 65.22 -35.76
N GLU A 10 30.28 65.51 -36.78
CA GLU A 10 29.51 66.75 -36.90
C GLU A 10 28.42 66.85 -35.81
N VAL A 11 27.72 65.75 -35.53
CA VAL A 11 26.74 65.66 -34.43
C VAL A 11 27.39 65.85 -33.06
N ASN A 12 28.58 65.26 -32.84
CA ASN A 12 29.33 65.43 -31.60
C ASN A 12 29.85 66.86 -31.43
N ALA A 13 30.29 67.51 -32.50
CA ALA A 13 30.71 68.91 -32.48
C ALA A 13 29.54 69.86 -32.13
N ILE A 14 28.34 69.61 -32.67
CA ILE A 14 27.12 70.35 -32.32
C ILE A 14 26.75 70.13 -30.85
N ARG A 15 26.86 68.91 -30.32
CA ARG A 15 26.63 68.62 -28.88
C ARG A 15 27.58 69.36 -27.96
N SER A 16 28.88 69.38 -28.26
CA SER A 16 29.87 70.10 -27.46
C SER A 16 29.58 71.60 -27.40
N ARG A 17 29.14 72.20 -28.52
CA ARG A 17 28.73 73.62 -28.58
C ARG A 17 27.45 73.93 -27.79
N MET A 18 26.54 72.96 -27.64
CA MET A 18 25.31 73.15 -26.86
C MET A 18 25.58 73.27 -25.37
N GLY A 19 26.60 72.57 -24.85
CA GLY A 19 27.01 72.66 -23.45
C GLY A 19 27.64 74.01 -23.06
N THR A 20 28.10 74.79 -24.05
CA THR A 20 28.85 76.03 -23.83
C THR A 20 28.04 77.31 -24.09
N GLY A 21 26.73 77.21 -24.35
CA GLY A 21 25.85 78.38 -24.46
C GLY A 21 26.06 79.28 -25.70
N SER A 22 26.65 78.74 -26.77
CA SER A 22 26.91 79.48 -28.00
C SER A 22 25.63 79.77 -28.80
N TYR A 23 25.59 80.88 -29.54
CA TYR A 23 24.49 81.19 -30.46
C TYR A 23 24.40 80.14 -31.59
N PHE A 24 23.19 79.62 -31.84
CA PHE A 24 22.89 78.65 -32.88
C PHE A 24 22.07 79.30 -34.00
N THR A 25 22.33 78.89 -35.23
CA THR A 25 21.47 79.24 -36.38
C THR A 25 20.15 78.45 -36.31
N GLU A 26 19.09 78.96 -36.96
CA GLU A 26 17.77 78.31 -36.98
C GLU A 26 17.81 76.89 -37.57
N GLN A 27 18.68 76.68 -38.58
CA GLN A 27 18.90 75.35 -39.17
C GLN A 27 19.57 74.38 -38.20
N GLU A 28 20.58 74.82 -37.43
CA GLU A 28 21.21 73.99 -36.41
C GLU A 28 20.23 73.65 -35.27
N LEU A 29 19.37 74.59 -34.87
CA LEU A 29 18.34 74.34 -33.85
C LEU A 29 17.33 73.28 -34.32
N ASN A 30 16.89 73.34 -35.59
CA ASN A 30 16.00 72.35 -36.19
C ASN A 30 16.67 70.96 -36.30
N LEU A 31 17.95 70.90 -36.67
CA LEU A 31 18.72 69.66 -36.70
C LEU A 31 18.88 69.04 -35.31
N VAL A 32 19.18 69.85 -34.30
CA VAL A 32 19.27 69.41 -32.89
C VAL A 32 17.93 68.85 -32.40
N GLN A 33 16.82 69.54 -32.70
CA GLN A 33 15.49 69.04 -32.35
C GLN A 33 15.20 67.71 -33.05
N LEU A 34 15.53 67.60 -34.34
CA LEU A 34 15.37 66.35 -35.10
C LEU A 34 16.21 65.21 -34.49
N ILE A 35 17.48 65.44 -34.20
CA ILE A 35 18.38 64.47 -33.55
C ILE A 35 17.77 64.00 -32.22
N ARG A 36 17.36 64.93 -31.36
CA ARG A 36 16.72 64.61 -30.08
C ARG A 36 15.44 63.79 -30.26
N THR A 37 14.62 64.10 -31.27
CA THR A 37 13.41 63.30 -31.54
C THR A 37 13.73 61.90 -32.05
N MET A 38 14.77 61.75 -32.87
CA MET A 38 15.21 60.45 -33.39
C MET A 38 15.83 59.60 -32.29
N GLU A 39 16.65 60.18 -31.42
CA GLU A 39 17.19 59.53 -30.22
C GLU A 39 16.08 59.08 -29.28
N ASN A 40 15.12 59.96 -28.96
CA ASN A 40 13.95 59.59 -28.17
C ASN A 40 13.13 58.47 -28.81
N LYS A 41 13.03 58.42 -30.14
CA LYS A 41 12.36 57.34 -30.87
C LYS A 41 13.16 56.04 -30.76
N LEU A 42 14.48 56.10 -30.90
CA LEU A 42 15.38 54.95 -30.81
C LEU A 42 15.40 54.36 -29.39
N ASP A 43 15.44 55.19 -28.35
CA ASP A 43 15.36 54.74 -26.97
C ASP A 43 13.99 54.09 -26.68
N LYS A 44 12.91 54.67 -27.22
CA LYS A 44 11.56 54.06 -27.14
C LYS A 44 11.45 52.74 -27.88
N THR A 45 12.12 52.56 -29.03
CA THR A 45 12.11 51.28 -29.74
C THR A 45 13.00 50.26 -29.03
N SER A 46 14.16 50.67 -28.52
CA SER A 46 15.08 49.84 -27.74
C SER A 46 14.42 49.29 -26.48
N THR A 47 13.76 50.15 -25.69
CA THR A 47 12.98 49.74 -24.51
C THR A 47 11.84 48.78 -24.88
N LYS A 48 11.11 49.02 -25.98
CA LYS A 48 10.08 48.10 -26.48
C LYS A 48 10.65 46.74 -26.89
N ILE A 49 11.82 46.71 -27.55
CA ILE A 49 12.48 45.46 -27.92
C ILE A 49 12.89 44.68 -26.67
N ALA A 50 13.49 45.36 -25.67
CA ALA A 50 13.88 44.74 -24.41
C ALA A 50 12.67 44.13 -23.68
N GLU A 51 11.55 44.87 -23.59
CA GLU A 51 10.30 44.39 -22.99
C GLU A 51 9.73 43.20 -23.77
N THR A 52 9.72 43.27 -25.11
CA THR A 52 9.24 42.18 -25.98
C THR A 52 10.08 40.92 -25.80
N MET A 53 11.40 41.07 -25.66
CA MET A 53 12.29 39.96 -25.35
C MET A 53 11.99 39.38 -23.97
N HIS A 54 11.83 40.22 -22.93
CA HIS A 54 11.47 39.74 -21.59
C HIS A 54 10.14 38.95 -21.59
N ILE A 55 9.12 39.48 -22.27
CA ILE A 55 7.83 38.81 -22.45
C ILE A 55 8.02 37.46 -23.17
N LYS A 56 8.78 37.44 -24.27
CA LYS A 56 9.07 36.20 -25.01
C LYS A 56 9.73 35.14 -24.13
N HIS A 57 10.78 35.50 -23.39
CA HIS A 57 11.47 34.55 -22.49
C HIS A 57 10.52 34.03 -21.40
N THR A 58 9.64 34.88 -20.88
CA THR A 58 8.62 34.49 -19.90
C THR A 58 7.67 33.45 -20.50
N TYR A 59 7.18 33.67 -21.72
CA TYR A 59 6.31 32.69 -22.41
C TYR A 59 7.03 31.40 -22.79
N GLU A 60 8.30 31.47 -23.19
CA GLU A 60 9.12 30.28 -23.46
C GLU A 60 9.30 29.46 -22.18
N ALA A 61 9.60 30.08 -21.04
CA ALA A 61 9.71 29.40 -19.76
C ALA A 61 8.37 28.75 -19.33
N ILE A 62 7.24 29.44 -19.51
CA ILE A 62 5.90 28.88 -19.24
C ILE A 62 5.64 27.68 -20.14
N ARG A 63 5.92 27.78 -21.44
CA ARG A 63 5.74 26.67 -22.39
C ARG A 63 6.59 25.46 -22.00
N ASP A 64 7.86 25.68 -21.69
CA ASP A 64 8.78 24.59 -21.36
C ASP A 64 8.36 23.89 -20.05
N LYS A 65 7.87 24.66 -19.07
CA LYS A 65 7.28 24.11 -17.85
C LYS A 65 6.04 23.26 -18.15
N LEU A 66 5.10 23.77 -18.97
CA LEU A 66 3.88 23.04 -19.33
C LEU A 66 4.19 21.76 -20.12
N MET A 67 5.19 21.79 -21.01
CA MET A 67 5.63 20.60 -21.75
C MET A 67 6.26 19.56 -20.82
N SER A 68 7.09 19.99 -19.86
CA SER A 68 7.67 19.12 -18.84
C SER A 68 6.60 18.49 -17.94
N GLU A 69 5.64 19.28 -17.49
CA GLU A 69 4.52 18.80 -16.67
C GLU A 69 3.64 17.83 -17.46
N SER A 70 3.29 18.14 -18.71
CA SER A 70 2.52 17.26 -19.59
C SER A 70 3.19 15.88 -19.73
N SER A 71 4.49 15.85 -20.02
CA SER A 71 5.26 14.60 -20.10
C SER A 71 5.24 13.83 -18.78
N THR A 72 5.39 14.53 -17.65
CA THR A 72 5.39 13.92 -16.32
C THR A 72 4.02 13.30 -16.02
N TYR A 73 2.93 14.03 -16.28
CA TYR A 73 1.58 13.54 -16.06
C TYR A 73 1.28 12.32 -16.92
N THR A 74 1.64 12.32 -18.21
CA THR A 74 1.48 11.14 -19.08
C THR A 74 2.21 9.93 -18.52
N MET A 75 3.49 10.06 -18.12
CA MET A 75 4.25 8.95 -17.55
C MET A 75 3.62 8.42 -16.25
N THR A 76 3.17 9.32 -15.36
CA THR A 76 2.51 8.90 -14.11
C THR A 76 1.17 8.20 -14.36
N LEU A 77 0.38 8.67 -15.33
CA LEU A 77 -0.87 8.04 -15.73
C LEU A 77 -0.64 6.66 -16.33
N ASP A 78 0.36 6.50 -17.19
CA ASP A 78 0.72 5.21 -17.78
C ASP A 78 1.17 4.20 -16.70
N SER A 79 1.95 4.66 -15.73
CA SER A 79 2.36 3.85 -14.56
C SER A 79 1.14 3.40 -13.75
N MET A 80 0.25 4.33 -13.38
CA MET A 80 -0.96 3.99 -12.63
C MET A 80 -1.87 3.04 -13.42
N ALA A 81 -2.01 3.25 -14.73
CA ALA A 81 -2.80 2.37 -15.59
C ALA A 81 -2.19 0.96 -15.70
N ALA A 82 -0.86 0.84 -15.68
CA ALA A 82 -0.16 -0.43 -15.64
C ALA A 82 -0.39 -1.16 -14.30
N GLU A 83 -0.30 -0.45 -13.18
CA GLU A 83 -0.60 -1.00 -11.85
C GLU A 83 -2.05 -1.46 -11.73
N ILE A 84 -3.02 -0.68 -12.23
CA ILE A 84 -4.44 -1.08 -12.24
C ILE A 84 -4.63 -2.37 -13.06
N ARG A 85 -4.00 -2.47 -14.24
CA ARG A 85 -4.05 -3.69 -15.06
C ARG A 85 -3.45 -4.88 -14.34
N GLN A 86 -2.31 -4.71 -13.67
CA GLN A 86 -1.67 -5.77 -12.90
C GLN A 86 -2.54 -6.22 -11.71
N CYS A 87 -3.10 -5.28 -10.95
CA CYS A 87 -3.99 -5.58 -9.83
C CYS A 87 -5.26 -6.29 -10.30
N SER A 88 -5.82 -5.87 -11.43
CA SER A 88 -7.01 -6.50 -12.02
C SER A 88 -6.73 -7.93 -12.45
N ALA A 89 -5.56 -8.19 -13.06
CA ALA A 89 -5.13 -9.54 -13.45
C ALA A 89 -4.94 -10.44 -12.22
N LYS A 90 -4.25 -9.96 -11.18
CA LYS A 90 -4.08 -10.70 -9.91
C LYS A 90 -5.41 -11.01 -9.23
N LEU A 91 -6.37 -10.08 -9.30
CA LEU A 91 -7.69 -10.28 -8.72
C LEU A 91 -8.49 -11.33 -9.49
N ALA A 92 -8.38 -11.35 -10.82
CA ALA A 92 -8.98 -12.39 -11.65
C ALA A 92 -8.40 -13.78 -11.32
N GLU A 93 -7.07 -13.90 -11.24
CA GLU A 93 -6.38 -15.13 -10.85
C GLU A 93 -6.80 -15.60 -9.45
N LEU A 94 -6.87 -14.69 -8.48
CA LEU A 94 -7.28 -15.03 -7.11
C LEU A 94 -8.75 -15.51 -7.05
N LYS A 95 -9.63 -14.96 -7.90
CA LYS A 95 -11.01 -15.43 -8.01
C LYS A 95 -11.08 -16.84 -8.58
N GLU A 96 -10.31 -17.12 -9.63
CA GLU A 96 -10.22 -18.46 -10.21
C GLU A 96 -9.70 -19.48 -9.19
N ASN A 97 -8.59 -19.17 -8.50
CA ASN A 97 -8.04 -20.00 -7.44
C ASN A 97 -9.03 -20.22 -6.28
N SER A 98 -9.83 -19.22 -5.93
CA SER A 98 -10.87 -19.35 -4.90
C SER A 98 -11.99 -20.31 -5.33
N ILE A 99 -12.42 -20.21 -6.59
CA ILE A 99 -13.41 -21.12 -7.17
C ILE A 99 -12.87 -22.56 -7.19
N GLU A 100 -11.63 -22.74 -7.63
CA GLU A 100 -10.95 -24.04 -7.62
C GLU A 100 -10.82 -24.62 -6.21
N ALA A 101 -10.45 -23.80 -5.22
CA ALA A 101 -10.34 -24.23 -3.83
C ALA A 101 -11.70 -24.69 -3.26
N VAL A 102 -12.79 -24.00 -3.60
CA VAL A 102 -14.15 -24.41 -3.23
C VAL A 102 -14.52 -25.74 -3.89
N HIS A 103 -14.25 -25.89 -5.20
CA HIS A 103 -14.50 -27.15 -5.90
C HIS A 103 -13.69 -28.31 -5.32
N LEU A 104 -12.43 -28.10 -4.97
CA LEU A 104 -11.58 -29.09 -4.34
C LEU A 104 -12.10 -29.50 -2.97
N ARG A 105 -12.52 -28.52 -2.15
CA ARG A 105 -13.16 -28.78 -0.86
C ARG A 105 -14.44 -29.60 -1.03
N ASP A 106 -15.30 -29.24 -1.97
CA ASP A 106 -16.58 -29.93 -2.16
C ASP A 106 -16.34 -31.37 -2.65
N ARG A 107 -15.37 -31.57 -3.55
CA ARG A 107 -14.95 -32.90 -4.00
C ARG A 107 -14.43 -33.76 -2.85
N THR A 108 -13.52 -33.23 -2.04
CA THR A 108 -12.95 -33.97 -0.90
C THR A 108 -14.00 -34.29 0.17
N LEU A 109 -15.01 -33.42 0.34
CA LEU A 109 -16.13 -33.68 1.24
C LEU A 109 -17.04 -34.80 0.72
N ILE A 110 -17.27 -34.87 -0.59
CA ILE A 110 -18.00 -35.99 -1.21
C ILE A 110 -17.22 -37.30 -1.04
N GLU A 111 -15.93 -37.32 -1.38
CA GLU A 111 -15.06 -38.49 -1.23
C GLU A 111 -15.01 -38.96 0.24
N LEU A 112 -14.95 -38.03 1.20
CA LEU A 112 -15.02 -38.35 2.62
C LEU A 112 -16.34 -39.03 3.00
N LYS A 113 -17.49 -38.48 2.57
CA LYS A 113 -18.81 -39.08 2.84
C LYS A 113 -18.94 -40.48 2.25
N GLU A 114 -18.42 -40.70 1.04
CA GLU A 114 -18.41 -42.04 0.41
C GLU A 114 -17.59 -43.03 1.24
N HIS A 115 -16.40 -42.61 1.72
CA HIS A 115 -15.58 -43.44 2.59
C HIS A 115 -16.24 -43.72 3.95
N GLU A 116 -16.90 -42.74 4.56
CA GLU A 116 -17.66 -42.92 5.81
C GLU A 116 -18.79 -43.94 5.63
N GLN A 117 -19.56 -43.84 4.54
CA GLN A 117 -20.62 -44.81 4.22
C GLN A 117 -20.08 -46.21 4.02
N LEU A 118 -18.95 -46.34 3.31
CA LEU A 118 -18.31 -47.64 3.07
C LEU A 118 -17.82 -48.27 4.38
N LEU A 119 -17.21 -47.48 5.28
CA LEU A 119 -16.78 -47.95 6.59
C LEU A 119 -17.97 -48.35 7.47
N PHE A 120 -19.05 -47.56 7.47
CA PHE A 120 -20.27 -47.91 8.20
C PHE A 120 -20.90 -49.22 7.69
N ALA A 121 -20.98 -49.39 6.37
CA ALA A 121 -21.46 -50.63 5.75
C ALA A 121 -20.58 -51.84 6.12
N GLN A 122 -19.26 -51.66 6.13
CA GLN A 122 -18.31 -52.69 6.55
C GLN A 122 -18.49 -53.05 8.03
N GLN A 123 -18.59 -52.06 8.92
CA GLN A 123 -18.84 -52.28 10.35
C GLN A 123 -20.14 -53.04 10.58
N LYS A 124 -21.23 -52.62 9.93
CA LYS A 124 -22.53 -53.31 10.03
C LYS A 124 -22.46 -54.75 9.53
N ARG A 125 -21.72 -55.03 8.46
CA ARG A 125 -21.49 -56.39 7.97
C ARG A 125 -20.73 -57.24 9.00
N GLN A 126 -19.67 -56.69 9.60
CA GLN A 126 -18.90 -57.38 10.64
C GLN A 126 -19.74 -57.63 11.90
N GLU A 127 -20.55 -56.67 12.33
CA GLU A 127 -21.48 -56.84 13.46
C GLU A 127 -22.50 -57.94 13.19
N LEU A 128 -23.06 -58.01 11.98
CA LEU A 128 -24.01 -59.05 11.60
C LEU A 128 -23.33 -60.44 11.57
N GLU A 129 -22.11 -60.52 11.07
CA GLU A 129 -21.32 -61.76 11.05
C GLU A 129 -21.00 -62.24 12.47
N LEU A 130 -20.53 -61.34 13.35
CA LEU A 130 -20.31 -61.63 14.77
C LEU A 130 -21.60 -62.04 15.48
N PHE A 131 -22.71 -61.37 15.19
CA PHE A 131 -24.02 -61.73 15.73
C PHE A 131 -24.45 -63.13 15.30
N ASN A 132 -24.30 -63.47 14.02
CA ASN A 132 -24.62 -64.79 13.50
C ASN A 132 -23.74 -65.89 14.12
N MET A 133 -22.42 -65.66 14.23
CA MET A 133 -21.51 -66.57 14.92
C MET A 133 -21.89 -66.77 16.38
N LYS A 134 -22.20 -65.68 17.10
CA LYS A 134 -22.63 -65.75 18.50
C LYS A 134 -23.94 -66.53 18.65
N ARG A 135 -24.89 -66.34 17.75
CA ARG A 135 -26.14 -67.11 17.72
C ARG A 135 -25.88 -68.60 17.48
N ALA A 136 -25.03 -68.96 16.51
CA ALA A 136 -24.66 -70.34 16.24
C ALA A 136 -23.99 -71.00 17.47
N LEU A 137 -23.09 -70.28 18.14
CA LEU A 137 -22.43 -70.75 19.36
C LEU A 137 -23.42 -70.95 20.51
N ASN A 138 -24.38 -70.04 20.69
CA ASN A 138 -25.43 -70.18 21.70
C ASN A 138 -26.34 -71.38 21.42
N LEU A 139 -26.71 -71.63 20.16
CA LEU A 139 -27.50 -72.81 19.78
C LEU A 139 -26.75 -74.13 20.03
N LEU A 140 -25.44 -74.15 19.77
CA LEU A 140 -24.59 -75.30 20.12
C LEU A 140 -24.52 -75.51 21.65
N LYS A 141 -24.47 -74.42 22.41
CA LYS A 141 -24.47 -74.46 23.87
C LYS A 141 -25.82 -74.90 24.45
N GLU A 142 -26.93 -74.51 23.84
CA GLU A 142 -28.29 -74.94 24.23
C GLU A 142 -28.59 -76.40 23.87
N GLN A 143 -27.99 -76.95 22.81
CA GLN A 143 -28.05 -78.39 22.51
C GLN A 143 -27.15 -79.25 23.42
N SER A 144 -26.27 -78.63 24.20
CA SER A 144 -25.27 -79.32 25.02
C SER A 144 -25.63 -79.30 26.51
N VAL A 145 -26.55 -80.20 26.96
CA VAL A 145 -26.53 -80.79 28.32
C VAL A 145 -27.34 -82.11 28.33
N PRO A 146 -26.95 -83.22 29.03
CA PRO A 146 -25.72 -83.50 29.79
C PRO A 146 -24.97 -84.74 29.26
N MET A 147 -23.64 -84.68 29.17
CA MET A 147 -22.84 -85.92 29.15
C MET A 147 -21.84 -85.93 30.31
N LYS A 148 -22.23 -86.74 31.30
CA LYS A 148 -21.39 -87.52 32.21
C LYS A 148 -19.91 -87.62 31.82
N THR A 149 -19.06 -87.27 32.79
CA THR A 149 -17.87 -88.02 33.25
C THR A 149 -17.06 -88.77 32.19
N LEU A 150 -15.81 -88.37 31.98
CA LEU A 150 -14.62 -89.09 32.47
C LEU A 150 -13.34 -88.34 32.02
N PRO A 151 -12.25 -88.43 32.80
CA PRO A 151 -10.98 -87.79 32.52
C PRO A 151 -10.27 -88.54 31.39
N VAL A 152 -9.63 -87.79 30.48
CA VAL A 152 -8.77 -88.37 29.45
C VAL A 152 -7.35 -88.39 30.00
N ASP A 153 -6.88 -89.63 30.17
CA ASP A 153 -5.50 -90.02 30.42
C ASP A 153 -4.52 -89.39 29.44
N ASP A 154 -3.38 -88.96 29.98
CA ASP A 154 -2.11 -88.91 29.28
C ASP A 154 -1.78 -90.33 28.82
N ASP A 155 -1.79 -90.59 27.52
CA ASP A 155 -0.95 -91.61 26.89
C ASP A 155 -0.91 -91.37 25.38
N ILE A 156 0.05 -90.54 24.96
CA ILE A 156 0.49 -90.45 23.56
C ILE A 156 1.51 -91.56 23.36
N GLU A 157 1.03 -92.78 23.17
CA GLU A 157 1.82 -93.83 22.54
C GLU A 157 1.59 -93.79 21.02
N LYS A 158 2.74 -93.72 20.33
CA LYS A 158 2.87 -93.91 18.90
C LYS A 158 2.51 -95.35 18.56
N SER A 159 1.61 -95.56 17.61
CA SER A 159 1.53 -96.83 16.90
C SER A 159 1.27 -96.56 15.41
N ASP A 160 2.36 -96.61 14.65
CA ASP A 160 2.36 -96.95 13.23
C ASP A 160 1.88 -98.40 13.08
N GLU A 161 0.74 -98.62 12.45
CA GLU A 161 0.32 -99.89 11.85
C GLU A 161 -0.46 -99.48 10.58
N ASN A 162 0.09 -99.54 9.36
CA ASN A 162 0.52 -100.70 8.59
C ASN A 162 -0.53 -101.81 8.54
N ASP A 163 -1.64 -101.52 7.87
CA ASP A 163 -2.74 -102.47 7.68
C ASP A 163 -2.47 -103.34 6.43
N GLN A 164 -1.91 -104.53 6.68
CA GLN A 164 -1.86 -105.64 5.74
C GLN A 164 -3.12 -106.49 5.90
N LEU A 165 -3.98 -106.41 4.88
CA LEU A 165 -4.59 -107.54 4.17
C LEU A 165 -4.51 -108.93 4.86
N THR A 166 -5.62 -109.34 5.45
CA THR A 166 -6.15 -110.72 5.49
C THR A 166 -7.65 -110.57 5.75
N GLY A 167 -8.60 -111.00 4.93
CA GLY A 167 -8.66 -112.26 4.20
C GLY A 167 -9.71 -113.13 4.88
N GLU A 168 -10.98 -113.01 4.48
CA GLU A 168 -11.99 -114.06 4.62
C GLU A 168 -13.10 -113.88 3.58
N ASP A 169 -13.53 -115.02 3.06
CA ASP A 169 -14.10 -115.27 1.73
C ASP A 169 -15.65 -115.15 1.71
N PRO A 170 -16.33 -115.31 0.55
CA PRO A 170 -17.36 -114.40 0.11
C PRO A 170 -18.74 -115.02 0.27
N THR A 171 -19.71 -114.22 0.70
CA THR A 171 -21.11 -114.52 0.41
C THR A 171 -21.58 -113.51 -0.62
N VAL A 172 -22.30 -114.02 -1.63
CA VAL A 172 -22.76 -113.41 -2.88
C VAL A 172 -23.63 -112.13 -2.70
N SER A 173 -23.69 -111.59 -1.49
CA SER A 173 -24.41 -110.37 -1.12
C SER A 173 -23.60 -109.09 -1.30
N ASP A 174 -22.26 -109.15 -1.29
CA ASP A 174 -21.44 -107.94 -1.38
C ASP A 174 -21.27 -107.40 -2.79
N GLU A 175 -21.30 -108.24 -3.83
CA GLU A 175 -21.21 -107.76 -5.22
C GLU A 175 -22.43 -106.90 -5.60
N GLN A 176 -23.62 -107.26 -5.11
CA GLN A 176 -24.85 -106.48 -5.34
C GLN A 176 -24.88 -105.21 -4.47
N SER A 177 -24.33 -105.25 -3.26
CA SER A 177 -24.14 -104.06 -2.42
C SER A 177 -23.16 -103.07 -3.05
N ILE A 178 -22.04 -103.56 -3.59
CA ILE A 178 -21.03 -102.73 -4.28
C ILE A 178 -21.58 -102.20 -5.60
N LEU A 179 -22.29 -103.02 -6.38
CA LEU A 179 -22.92 -102.58 -7.62
C LEU A 179 -24.00 -101.51 -7.36
N THR A 180 -24.86 -101.70 -6.36
CA THR A 180 -25.87 -100.69 -5.99
C THR A 180 -25.24 -99.42 -5.42
N GLN A 181 -24.12 -99.51 -4.70
CA GLN A 181 -23.34 -98.35 -4.27
C GLN A 181 -22.70 -97.63 -5.45
N LEU A 182 -22.11 -98.35 -6.41
CA LEU A 182 -21.53 -97.78 -7.63
C LEU A 182 -22.60 -97.14 -8.53
N GLU A 183 -23.76 -97.77 -8.69
CA GLU A 183 -24.90 -97.20 -9.42
C GLU A 183 -25.43 -95.93 -8.73
N LYS A 184 -25.49 -95.92 -7.39
CA LYS A 184 -25.88 -94.75 -6.62
C LYS A 184 -24.85 -93.62 -6.76
N ILE A 185 -23.56 -93.93 -6.72
CA ILE A 185 -22.47 -92.98 -6.96
C ILE A 185 -22.55 -92.43 -8.38
N HIS A 186 -22.75 -93.29 -9.38
CA HIS A 186 -22.86 -92.91 -10.77
C HIS A 186 -24.11 -92.04 -11.04
N SER A 187 -25.25 -92.38 -10.45
CA SER A 187 -26.48 -91.58 -10.51
C SER A 187 -26.28 -90.20 -9.87
N ASN A 188 -25.61 -90.14 -8.72
CA ASN A 188 -25.27 -88.89 -8.05
C ASN A 188 -24.28 -88.05 -8.87
N MET A 189 -23.27 -88.68 -9.48
CA MET A 189 -22.33 -88.02 -10.37
C MET A 189 -23.06 -87.45 -11.58
N LYS A 190 -23.88 -88.25 -12.27
CA LYS A 190 -24.69 -87.80 -13.41
C LYS A 190 -25.63 -86.65 -13.04
N ALA A 191 -26.23 -86.66 -11.85
CA ALA A 191 -27.06 -85.57 -11.35
C ALA A 191 -26.25 -84.29 -11.05
N ALA A 192 -25.01 -84.43 -10.57
CA ALA A 192 -24.15 -83.29 -10.21
C ALA A 192 -23.43 -82.66 -11.41
N THR A 193 -22.93 -83.45 -12.37
CA THR A 193 -22.24 -82.96 -13.57
C THR A 193 -23.15 -82.79 -14.79
N GLY A 194 -24.35 -83.39 -14.81
CA GLY A 194 -25.31 -83.29 -15.92
C GLY A 194 -24.89 -84.00 -17.22
N ALA A 195 -23.72 -84.65 -17.24
CA ALA A 195 -23.19 -85.38 -18.38
C ALA A 195 -23.71 -86.82 -18.41
N SER A 196 -24.10 -87.31 -19.60
CA SER A 196 -24.78 -88.61 -19.73
C SER A 196 -23.81 -89.78 -19.89
N GLU A 197 -22.59 -89.50 -20.36
CA GLU A 197 -21.55 -90.47 -20.72
C GLU A 197 -20.37 -90.39 -19.74
N ASN A 198 -19.86 -91.56 -19.32
CA ASN A 198 -18.80 -91.64 -18.31
C ASN A 198 -17.48 -90.98 -18.76
N SER A 199 -17.21 -90.99 -20.07
CA SER A 199 -16.03 -90.37 -20.70
C SER A 199 -16.03 -88.83 -20.61
N GLU A 200 -17.21 -88.21 -20.59
CA GLU A 200 -17.38 -86.77 -20.43
C GLU A 200 -17.20 -86.34 -18.97
N ILE A 201 -17.67 -87.17 -18.02
CA ILE A 201 -17.51 -86.92 -16.59
C ILE A 201 -16.02 -86.93 -16.21
N GLU A 202 -15.23 -87.85 -16.74
CA GLU A 202 -13.78 -87.91 -16.49
C GLU A 202 -13.05 -86.67 -17.02
N LYS A 203 -13.36 -86.21 -18.24
CA LYS A 203 -12.79 -84.98 -18.81
C LYS A 203 -13.15 -83.74 -17.99
N LEU A 204 -14.40 -83.64 -17.51
CA LEU A 204 -14.83 -82.56 -16.62
C LEU A 204 -14.07 -82.59 -15.29
N PHE A 205 -13.81 -83.78 -14.74
CA PHE A 205 -13.05 -83.91 -13.50
C PHE A 205 -11.59 -83.44 -13.65
N ILE A 206 -10.94 -83.82 -14.76
CA ILE A 206 -9.59 -83.34 -15.09
C ILE A 206 -9.59 -81.81 -15.27
N GLN A 207 -10.61 -81.25 -15.93
CA GLN A 207 -10.72 -79.81 -16.10
C GLN A 207 -10.97 -79.09 -14.77
N PHE A 208 -11.79 -79.67 -13.88
CA PHE A 208 -12.01 -79.13 -12.54
C PHE A 208 -10.75 -79.19 -11.70
N GLU A 209 -10.00 -80.30 -11.72
CA GLU A 209 -8.72 -80.43 -11.03
C GLU A 209 -7.69 -79.40 -11.53
N GLN A 210 -7.60 -79.19 -12.85
CA GLN A 210 -6.73 -78.16 -13.41
C GLN A 210 -7.18 -76.74 -13.03
N SER A 211 -8.50 -76.50 -12.97
CA SER A 211 -9.08 -75.21 -12.56
C SER A 211 -8.83 -74.94 -11.08
N THR A 212 -9.02 -75.93 -10.21
CA THR A 212 -8.76 -75.80 -8.76
C THR A 212 -7.27 -75.63 -8.48
N ALA A 213 -6.39 -76.34 -9.18
CA ALA A 213 -4.95 -76.14 -9.08
C ALA A 213 -4.53 -74.73 -9.55
N SER A 214 -5.14 -74.22 -10.62
CA SER A 214 -4.87 -72.87 -11.12
C SER A 214 -5.38 -71.79 -10.15
N LEU A 215 -6.55 -71.99 -9.54
CA LEU A 215 -7.07 -71.11 -8.49
C LEU A 215 -6.22 -71.13 -7.24
N HIS A 216 -5.68 -72.29 -6.85
CA HIS A 216 -4.79 -72.41 -5.70
C HIS A 216 -3.50 -71.61 -5.93
N LYS A 217 -2.87 -71.77 -7.10
CA LYS A 217 -1.69 -70.98 -7.48
C LYS A 217 -1.98 -69.48 -7.49
N LEU A 218 -3.11 -69.06 -8.06
CA LEU A 218 -3.49 -67.65 -8.08
C LEU A 218 -3.76 -67.12 -6.67
N SER A 219 -4.36 -67.93 -5.80
CA SER A 219 -4.58 -67.58 -4.39
C SER A 219 -3.25 -67.40 -3.65
N GLU A 220 -2.29 -68.30 -3.83
CA GLU A 220 -0.95 -68.19 -3.26
C GLU A 220 -0.22 -66.93 -3.74
N GLU A 221 -0.29 -66.63 -5.04
CA GLU A 221 0.30 -65.41 -5.63
C GLU A 221 -0.33 -64.13 -5.06
N VAL A 222 -1.65 -64.09 -4.94
CA VAL A 222 -2.38 -62.96 -4.33
C VAL A 222 -2.00 -62.80 -2.86
N GLU A 223 -1.88 -63.90 -2.11
CA GLU A 223 -1.49 -63.85 -0.71
C GLU A 223 -0.04 -63.37 -0.54
N ALA A 224 0.88 -63.83 -1.38
CA ALA A 224 2.27 -63.38 -1.41
C ALA A 224 2.36 -61.87 -1.72
N ARG A 225 1.60 -61.41 -2.72
CA ARG A 225 1.54 -59.99 -3.08
C ARG A 225 0.94 -59.14 -1.98
N ALA A 226 -0.11 -59.62 -1.30
CA ALA A 226 -0.72 -58.95 -0.16
C ALA A 226 0.26 -58.83 1.02
N LYS A 227 1.01 -59.89 1.34
CA LYS A 227 2.07 -59.87 2.38
C LYS A 227 3.16 -58.85 2.05
N SER A 228 3.62 -58.80 0.80
CA SER A 228 4.61 -57.84 0.34
C SER A 228 4.13 -56.39 0.48
N LEU A 229 2.91 -56.09 0.00
CA LEU A 229 2.31 -54.75 0.12
C LEU A 229 2.10 -54.32 1.57
N ARG A 230 1.70 -55.23 2.47
CA ARG A 230 1.58 -54.93 3.91
C ARG A 230 2.93 -54.57 4.53
N SER A 231 4.00 -55.29 4.17
CA SER A 231 5.36 -55.00 4.63
C SER A 231 5.85 -53.64 4.13
N GLN A 232 5.66 -53.34 2.83
CA GLN A 232 6.02 -52.04 2.27
C GLN A 232 5.25 -50.89 2.92
N ASN A 233 3.95 -51.04 3.14
CA ASN A 233 3.13 -50.03 3.82
C ASN A 233 3.58 -49.84 5.28
N GLY A 234 3.94 -50.92 5.99
CA GLY A 234 4.54 -50.83 7.33
C GLY A 234 5.83 -50.01 7.34
N ARG A 235 6.73 -50.26 6.39
CA ARG A 235 7.99 -49.52 6.23
C ARG A 235 7.77 -48.03 5.90
N LEU A 236 6.81 -47.73 5.03
CA LEU A 236 6.42 -46.36 4.68
C LEU A 236 5.85 -45.60 5.89
N LYS A 237 5.01 -46.26 6.70
CA LYS A 237 4.49 -45.68 7.95
C LYS A 237 5.58 -45.39 8.96
N GLU A 238 6.60 -46.23 9.07
CA GLU A 238 7.74 -45.98 9.94
C GLU A 238 8.57 -44.78 9.46
N MET A 239 8.94 -44.75 8.18
CA MET A 239 9.66 -43.61 7.61
C MET A 239 8.87 -42.29 7.77
N PHE A 240 7.54 -42.35 7.65
CA PHE A 240 6.69 -41.19 7.87
C PHE A 240 6.68 -40.74 9.35
N ARG A 241 6.66 -41.67 10.30
CA ARG A 241 6.81 -41.34 11.74
C ARG A 241 8.16 -40.73 12.06
N GLU A 242 9.24 -41.27 11.51
CA GLU A 242 10.59 -40.69 11.65
C GLU A 242 10.66 -39.28 11.04
N LEU A 243 10.07 -39.08 9.86
CA LEU A 243 9.99 -37.76 9.22
C LEU A 243 9.17 -36.77 10.06
N GLN A 244 8.03 -37.19 10.61
CA GLN A 244 7.24 -36.34 11.51
C GLN A 244 8.00 -35.99 12.79
N SER A 245 8.73 -36.95 13.37
CA SER A 245 9.56 -36.71 14.56
C SER A 245 10.68 -35.71 14.26
N SER A 246 11.38 -35.86 13.13
CA SER A 246 12.44 -34.95 12.70
C SER A 246 11.92 -33.56 12.31
N GLY A 247 10.75 -33.48 11.65
CA GLY A 247 10.10 -32.22 11.31
C GLY A 247 9.53 -31.49 12.53
N SER A 248 9.01 -32.22 13.51
CA SER A 248 8.58 -31.66 14.80
C SER A 248 9.76 -31.12 15.62
N ALA A 249 10.90 -31.82 15.62
CA ALA A 249 12.13 -31.35 16.26
C ALA A 249 12.73 -30.10 15.59
N ALA A 250 12.57 -29.94 14.28
CA ALA A 250 13.02 -28.74 13.55
C ALA A 250 12.08 -27.53 13.71
N THR A 251 10.78 -27.77 13.93
CA THR A 251 9.77 -26.71 14.10
C THR A 251 9.57 -26.29 15.55
N SER A 252 9.92 -27.15 16.50
CA SER A 252 9.91 -26.86 17.93
C SER A 252 11.20 -26.16 18.35
N GLY A 253 11.36 -24.90 17.91
CA GLY A 253 12.26 -23.95 18.54
C GLY A 253 13.75 -24.34 18.56
N SER A 254 14.37 -24.47 17.38
CA SER A 254 15.83 -24.37 17.34
C SER A 254 16.26 -23.06 18.02
N PRO A 255 17.22 -23.07 18.97
CA PRO A 255 17.70 -21.85 19.64
C PRO A 255 18.24 -20.81 18.65
N THR A 256 18.64 -21.24 17.45
CA THR A 256 19.06 -20.35 16.38
C THR A 256 17.90 -19.57 15.76
N GLN A 257 16.70 -20.18 15.66
CA GLN A 257 15.52 -19.54 15.09
C GLN A 257 14.91 -18.55 16.07
N THR A 258 14.84 -18.88 17.36
CA THR A 258 14.37 -17.96 18.40
C THR A 258 15.34 -16.78 18.57
N ALA A 259 16.65 -17.01 18.52
CA ALA A 259 17.65 -15.95 18.54
C ALA A 259 17.59 -15.05 17.28
N ALA A 260 17.36 -15.62 16.10
CA ALA A 260 17.17 -14.86 14.87
C ALA A 260 15.89 -14.01 14.92
N GLN A 261 14.79 -14.58 15.43
CA GLN A 261 13.52 -13.87 15.62
C GLN A 261 13.69 -12.69 16.60
N ALA A 262 14.33 -12.93 17.76
CA ALA A 262 14.60 -11.88 18.75
C ALA A 262 15.49 -10.77 18.19
N ARG A 263 16.51 -11.12 17.39
CA ARG A 263 17.36 -10.14 16.71
C ARG A 263 16.56 -9.32 15.70
N MET A 264 15.66 -9.93 14.95
CA MET A 264 14.79 -9.23 13.99
C MET A 264 13.84 -8.26 14.69
N GLU A 265 13.22 -8.66 15.81
CA GLU A 265 12.38 -7.78 16.63
C GLU A 265 13.20 -6.59 17.16
N SER A 266 14.42 -6.85 17.66
CA SER A 266 15.32 -5.80 18.15
C SER A 266 15.70 -4.78 17.07
N LEU A 267 15.88 -5.25 15.83
CA LEU A 267 16.23 -4.41 14.69
C LEU A 267 15.03 -3.58 14.22
N LYS A 268 13.81 -4.15 14.25
CA LYS A 268 12.58 -3.39 13.98
C LYS A 268 12.40 -2.24 14.97
N VAL A 269 12.52 -2.53 16.27
CA VAL A 269 12.43 -1.50 17.32
C VAL A 269 13.47 -0.41 17.07
N LYS A 270 14.73 -0.76 16.79
CA LYS A 270 15.78 0.22 16.45
C LYS A 270 15.41 1.05 15.21
N MET A 271 14.91 0.40 14.16
CA MET A 271 14.47 1.11 12.94
C MET A 271 13.35 2.11 13.26
N ASP A 272 12.37 1.73 14.07
CA ASP A 272 11.27 2.60 14.44
C ASP A 272 11.72 3.77 15.31
N THR A 273 12.67 3.54 16.25
CA THR A 273 13.29 4.64 17.01
C THR A 273 14.03 5.63 16.10
N LEU A 274 14.85 5.14 15.15
CA LEU A 274 15.58 5.99 14.20
C LEU A 274 14.63 6.75 13.26
N LYS A 275 13.52 6.12 12.84
CA LYS A 275 12.47 6.81 12.08
C LYS A 275 11.84 7.94 12.89
N GLY A 276 11.56 7.71 14.17
CA GLY A 276 11.06 8.72 15.09
C GLY A 276 12.04 9.90 15.24
N GLU A 277 13.33 9.61 15.45
CA GLU A 277 14.37 10.64 15.52
C GLU A 277 14.50 11.43 14.22
N LEU A 278 14.44 10.77 13.07
CA LEU A 278 14.50 11.41 11.76
C LEU A 278 13.28 12.32 11.53
N MET A 279 12.08 11.89 11.91
CA MET A 279 10.87 12.73 11.86
C MET A 279 11.01 13.97 12.76
N ARG A 280 11.52 13.80 13.98
CA ARG A 280 11.79 14.92 14.91
C ARG A 280 12.81 15.90 14.32
N LEU A 281 13.90 15.40 13.72
CA LEU A 281 14.91 16.24 13.08
C LEU A 281 14.35 16.99 11.86
N ARG A 282 13.51 16.34 11.04
CA ARG A 282 12.81 17.02 9.93
C ARG A 282 11.91 18.14 10.43
N GLN A 283 11.15 17.90 11.49
CA GLN A 283 10.31 18.92 12.10
C GLN A 283 11.13 20.09 12.64
N LEU A 284 12.24 19.80 13.32
CA LEU A 284 13.16 20.83 13.80
C LEU A 284 13.77 21.64 12.64
N LEU A 285 14.16 20.99 11.55
CA LEU A 285 14.67 21.65 10.35
C LEU A 285 13.62 22.59 9.73
N THR A 286 12.36 22.17 9.69
CA THR A 286 11.26 23.04 9.24
C THR A 286 11.10 24.27 10.15
N TYR A 287 11.16 24.10 11.47
CA TYR A 287 11.11 25.24 12.40
C TYR A 287 12.28 26.20 12.22
N VAL A 288 13.50 25.66 12.09
CA VAL A 288 14.71 26.46 11.86
C VAL A 288 14.59 27.22 10.53
N ARG A 289 14.11 26.55 9.47
CA ARG A 289 13.84 27.18 8.18
C ARG A 289 12.86 28.34 8.30
N MET A 290 11.70 28.12 8.91
CA MET A 290 10.69 29.16 9.11
C MET A 290 11.23 30.33 9.95
N ALA A 291 12.04 30.05 10.97
CA ALA A 291 12.67 31.08 11.80
C ALA A 291 13.62 31.96 10.97
N ILE A 292 14.47 31.34 10.16
CA ILE A 292 15.42 32.06 9.28
C ILE A 292 14.68 32.84 8.20
N GLU A 293 13.65 32.25 7.57
CA GLU A 293 12.78 32.96 6.60
C GLU A 293 12.13 34.20 7.23
N ASN A 294 11.65 34.09 8.48
CA ASN A 294 11.07 35.23 9.19
C ASN A 294 12.11 36.31 9.51
N ILE A 295 13.31 35.91 9.95
CA ILE A 295 14.42 36.84 10.19
C ILE A 295 14.78 37.57 8.89
N TYR A 296 14.93 36.83 7.78
CA TYR A 296 15.20 37.39 6.46
C TYR A 296 14.16 38.44 6.04
N VAL A 297 12.87 38.10 6.17
CA VAL A 297 11.77 39.03 5.85
C VAL A 297 11.85 40.29 6.70
N LYS A 298 12.13 40.18 8.00
CA LYS A 298 12.25 41.34 8.89
C LYS A 298 13.44 42.22 8.55
N LEU A 299 14.60 41.62 8.28
CA LEU A 299 15.81 42.35 7.87
C LEU A 299 15.63 43.06 6.53
N GLN A 300 14.85 42.50 5.60
CA GLN A 300 14.55 43.17 4.35
C GLN A 300 13.68 44.43 4.54
N MET A 301 12.78 44.42 5.52
CA MET A 301 11.84 45.52 5.77
C MET A 301 12.49 46.73 6.45
N THR A 302 13.75 46.63 6.89
CA THR A 302 14.49 47.78 7.41
C THR A 302 14.93 48.72 6.27
N PRO A 303 14.87 50.05 6.50
CA PRO A 303 15.15 51.04 5.45
C PRO A 303 16.61 51.03 4.95
N SER A 304 17.54 50.46 5.73
CA SER A 304 18.98 50.28 5.48
C SER A 304 19.35 49.54 4.19
N THR A 305 18.45 48.73 3.63
CA THR A 305 18.78 48.00 2.40
C THR A 305 18.81 48.96 1.21
N SER A 306 19.97 48.99 0.51
CA SER A 306 20.18 49.77 -0.73
C SER A 306 19.01 49.57 -1.71
N LYS A 307 18.67 50.59 -2.52
CA LYS A 307 17.58 50.50 -3.53
C LYS A 307 17.78 49.31 -4.50
N GLY A 308 19.02 48.83 -4.69
CA GLY A 308 19.34 47.60 -5.42
C GLY A 308 19.01 46.32 -4.64
N ALA A 309 19.33 46.29 -3.35
CA ALA A 309 19.05 45.18 -2.44
C ALA A 309 17.54 44.97 -2.25
N LYS A 310 16.74 46.04 -2.16
CA LYS A 310 15.26 45.94 -2.08
C LYS A 310 14.62 45.26 -3.30
N LYS A 311 15.20 45.45 -4.50
CA LYS A 311 14.72 44.82 -5.74
C LYS A 311 15.09 43.34 -5.81
N GLN A 312 16.33 42.97 -5.45
CA GLN A 312 16.74 41.56 -5.35
C GLN A 312 15.94 40.83 -4.27
N ALA A 313 15.74 41.45 -3.13
CA ALA A 313 15.01 40.84 -2.03
C ALA A 313 13.51 40.63 -2.34
N ALA A 314 12.88 41.49 -3.15
CA ALA A 314 11.51 41.26 -3.65
C ALA A 314 11.40 40.07 -4.62
N VAL A 315 12.46 39.80 -5.41
CA VAL A 315 12.56 38.61 -6.27
C VAL A 315 12.77 37.34 -5.42
N ILE A 316 13.62 37.45 -4.39
CA ILE A 316 13.91 36.38 -3.43
C ILE A 316 12.67 35.99 -2.61
N LEU A 317 11.88 36.95 -2.12
CA LEU A 317 10.61 36.67 -1.42
C LEU A 317 9.63 35.85 -2.28
N ARG A 318 9.70 36.02 -3.61
CA ARG A 318 8.86 35.30 -4.56
C ARG A 318 9.28 33.84 -4.75
N HIS A 319 10.52 33.50 -4.37
CA HIS A 319 11.14 32.17 -4.52
C HIS A 319 11.74 31.67 -3.20
N LEU A 320 11.26 32.15 -2.05
CA LEU A 320 11.84 31.85 -0.73
C LEU A 320 11.83 30.34 -0.41
N VAL A 321 10.88 29.61 -1.00
CA VAL A 321 10.73 28.15 -0.89
C VAL A 321 11.81 27.37 -1.68
N GLU A 322 12.40 27.99 -2.70
CA GLU A 322 13.38 27.36 -3.60
C GLU A 322 14.83 27.62 -3.20
N ILE A 323 15.05 28.58 -2.29
CA ILE A 323 16.39 28.96 -1.83
C ILE A 323 16.90 27.96 -0.78
N HIS A 324 18.15 27.58 -0.93
CA HIS A 324 18.84 26.70 0.00
C HIS A 324 19.09 27.40 1.35
N LEU A 325 18.79 26.72 2.46
CA LEU A 325 18.74 27.33 3.79
C LEU A 325 20.06 28.01 4.24
N PRO A 326 21.24 27.38 4.05
CA PRO A 326 22.53 28.04 4.29
C PRO A 326 22.74 29.36 3.52
N ASP A 327 22.28 29.44 2.28
CA ASP A 327 22.45 30.65 1.46
C ASP A 327 21.56 31.78 2.01
N LEU A 328 20.36 31.42 2.46
CA LEU A 328 19.45 32.35 3.13
C LEU A 328 20.03 32.85 4.47
N MET A 329 20.69 31.98 5.23
CA MET A 329 21.40 32.37 6.45
C MET A 329 22.55 33.33 6.16
N LEU A 330 23.34 33.07 5.12
CA LEU A 330 24.44 33.95 4.73
C LEU A 330 23.93 35.36 4.40
N GLN A 331 22.83 35.45 3.64
CA GLN A 331 22.20 36.74 3.36
C GLN A 331 21.65 37.43 4.61
N CYS A 332 21.13 36.67 5.58
CA CYS A 332 20.72 37.25 6.86
C CYS A 332 21.91 37.85 7.61
N PHE A 333 23.07 37.18 7.60
CA PHE A 333 24.29 37.72 8.21
C PHE A 333 24.77 38.98 7.48
N ASP A 334 24.80 38.99 6.15
CA ASP A 334 25.19 40.17 5.38
C ASP A 334 24.27 41.38 5.68
N TYR A 335 22.96 41.16 5.78
CA TYR A 335 22.01 42.22 6.14
C TYR A 335 22.13 42.66 7.60
N GLN A 336 22.47 41.73 8.50
CA GLN A 336 22.72 42.07 9.89
C GLN A 336 23.98 42.92 10.02
N ASP A 337 25.07 42.53 9.39
CA ASP A 337 26.32 43.31 9.37
C ASP A 337 26.08 44.70 8.76
N GLN A 338 25.31 44.78 7.68
CA GLN A 338 24.93 46.07 7.10
C GLN A 338 24.12 46.93 8.07
N LEU A 339 23.16 46.34 8.78
CA LEU A 339 22.35 47.05 9.77
C LEU A 339 23.19 47.53 10.96
N ASP A 340 24.12 46.70 11.45
CA ASP A 340 25.02 47.04 12.54
C ASP A 340 25.92 48.23 12.15
N ASN A 341 26.50 48.21 10.94
CA ASN A 341 27.27 49.35 10.41
C ASN A 341 26.43 50.62 10.23
N ASP A 342 25.18 50.51 9.76
CA ASP A 342 24.28 51.66 9.59
C ASP A 342 23.84 52.24 10.96
N LEU A 343 23.79 51.41 12.00
CA LEU A 343 23.43 51.80 13.36
C LEU A 343 24.61 52.37 14.15
N ASP A 344 25.86 52.02 13.81
CA ASP A 344 27.06 52.50 14.50
C ASP A 344 27.17 54.04 14.48
N ASP A 345 26.76 54.68 13.39
CA ASP A 345 26.75 56.15 13.24
C ASP A 345 25.35 56.77 13.52
N TYR A 346 24.36 55.98 13.92
CA TYR A 346 22.97 56.42 14.07
C TYR A 346 22.71 57.09 15.43
N ASN A 347 22.61 58.42 15.42
CA ASN A 347 22.23 59.16 16.62
C ASN A 347 20.70 59.27 16.76
N LEU A 348 20.12 58.37 17.55
CA LEU A 348 18.68 58.33 17.83
C LEU A 348 18.12 59.66 18.35
N SER A 349 18.90 60.41 19.14
CA SER A 349 18.46 61.70 19.69
C SER A 349 18.30 62.77 18.60
N VAL A 350 19.19 62.77 17.60
CA VAL A 350 19.13 63.71 16.47
C VAL A 350 17.97 63.36 15.56
N GLU A 351 17.74 62.08 15.27
CA GLU A 351 16.66 61.69 14.38
C GLU A 351 15.27 61.91 15.00
N ILE A 352 15.10 61.68 16.31
CA ILE A 352 13.85 62.03 17.01
C ILE A 352 13.60 63.55 16.92
N ALA A 353 14.64 64.38 17.07
CA ALA A 353 14.51 65.82 16.93
C ALA A 353 14.11 66.22 15.50
N ASN A 354 14.70 65.59 14.47
CA ASN A 354 14.36 65.80 13.07
C ASN A 354 12.90 65.42 12.77
N MET A 355 12.44 64.26 13.25
CA MET A 355 11.05 63.81 13.06
C MET A 355 10.04 64.75 13.73
N LEU A 356 10.31 65.17 14.97
CA LEU A 356 9.46 66.13 15.68
C LEU A 356 9.42 67.49 14.96
N GLN A 357 10.55 67.93 14.40
CA GLN A 357 10.61 69.15 13.61
C GLN A 357 9.81 69.01 12.31
N GLU A 358 9.94 67.88 11.60
CA GLU A 358 9.20 67.62 10.36
C GLU A 358 7.68 67.51 10.61
N GLU A 359 7.28 66.87 11.70
CA GLU A 359 5.88 66.81 12.14
C GLU A 359 5.34 68.20 12.47
N SER A 360 6.10 69.02 13.20
CA SER A 360 5.73 70.40 13.51
C SER A 360 5.57 71.26 12.24
N MET A 361 6.45 71.08 11.24
CA MET A 361 6.35 71.76 9.95
C MET A 361 5.14 71.30 9.15
N LYS A 362 4.85 69.99 9.13
CA LYS A 362 3.64 69.44 8.48
C LYS A 362 2.39 70.01 9.13
N LEU A 363 2.34 70.05 10.46
CA LEU A 363 1.22 70.62 11.20
C LEU A 363 1.04 72.12 10.88
N ALA A 364 2.14 72.88 10.88
CA ALA A 364 2.14 74.29 10.52
C ALA A 364 1.68 74.51 9.06
N HIS A 365 2.10 73.67 8.11
CA HIS A 365 1.62 73.74 6.73
C HIS A 365 0.13 73.41 6.61
N THR A 366 -0.36 72.41 7.35
CA THR A 366 -1.80 72.11 7.39
C THR A 366 -2.60 73.27 8.00
N ASP A 367 -2.12 73.88 9.07
CA ASP A 367 -2.78 75.02 9.72
C ASP A 367 -2.77 76.27 8.83
N GLN A 368 -1.67 76.53 8.12
CA GLN A 368 -1.59 77.59 7.12
C GLN A 368 -2.55 77.31 5.95
N PHE A 369 -2.65 76.06 5.50
CA PHE A 369 -3.61 75.64 4.47
C PHE A 369 -5.05 75.86 4.94
N TYR A 370 -5.41 75.43 6.16
CA TYR A 370 -6.74 75.63 6.73
C TYR A 370 -7.07 77.11 6.98
N THR A 371 -6.09 77.92 7.35
CA THR A 371 -6.25 79.38 7.57
C THR A 371 -6.44 80.12 6.24
N SER A 372 -5.64 79.76 5.22
CA SER A 372 -5.80 80.24 3.84
C SER A 372 -7.16 79.85 3.25
N LEU A 373 -7.65 78.65 3.58
CA LEU A 373 -8.97 78.19 3.18
C LEU A 373 -10.08 78.97 3.90
N LYS A 374 -9.98 79.18 5.22
CA LYS A 374 -10.96 79.98 6.00
C LYS A 374 -11.12 81.41 5.49
N GLY A 375 -10.03 82.06 5.06
CA GLY A 375 -10.06 83.41 4.49
C GLY A 375 -10.70 83.49 3.09
N LYS A 376 -10.74 82.38 2.36
CA LYS A 376 -11.26 82.29 0.98
C LYS A 376 -12.67 81.68 0.90
N ILE A 377 -13.28 81.30 2.02
CA ILE A 377 -14.65 80.78 2.05
C ILE A 377 -15.65 81.96 2.08
N PRO A 378 -16.55 82.10 1.09
CA PRO A 378 -17.59 83.14 1.09
C PRO A 378 -18.53 83.00 2.29
N ARG A 379 -18.93 84.13 2.91
CA ARG A 379 -19.77 84.18 4.14
C ARG A 379 -21.14 83.50 4.02
N TYR A 380 -21.61 83.22 2.80
CA TYR A 380 -22.91 82.61 2.51
C TYR A 380 -22.82 81.20 1.93
N ASN A 381 -21.68 80.52 2.11
CA ASN A 381 -21.54 79.17 1.59
C ASN A 381 -22.23 78.18 2.54
N THR A 382 -23.47 77.83 2.23
CA THR A 382 -24.16 76.70 2.83
C THR A 382 -23.40 75.43 2.47
N ARG A 383 -22.62 74.93 3.43
CA ARG A 383 -21.88 73.67 3.33
C ARG A 383 -22.89 72.57 2.94
N ILE A 384 -22.84 72.10 1.68
CA ILE A 384 -23.52 70.87 1.30
C ILE A 384 -22.84 69.77 2.09
N VAL A 385 -23.45 69.36 3.21
CA VAL A 385 -23.00 68.20 3.98
C VAL A 385 -23.24 66.98 3.09
N PRO A 386 -22.18 66.29 2.63
CA PRO A 386 -22.35 65.09 1.83
C PRO A 386 -23.15 64.07 2.64
N ASN A 387 -24.08 63.35 1.99
CA ASN A 387 -25.04 62.49 2.66
C ASN A 387 -24.39 61.36 3.51
N TRP A 388 -23.13 61.02 3.24
CA TRP A 388 -22.36 60.06 4.03
C TRP A 388 -21.96 60.58 5.42
N MET A 389 -21.86 61.91 5.62
CA MET A 389 -21.53 62.52 6.91
C MET A 389 -22.78 62.70 7.80
N LYS A 390 -23.99 62.69 7.20
CA LYS A 390 -25.27 62.59 7.93
C LYS A 390 -25.57 61.20 8.47
N ARG A 391 -24.79 60.18 8.08
CA ARG A 391 -25.02 58.78 8.46
C ARG A 391 -24.34 58.37 9.78
N SER A 392 -23.83 59.33 10.56
CA SER A 392 -23.12 59.03 11.82
C SER A 392 -23.98 59.13 13.08
N GLU A 393 -25.28 59.42 13.01
CA GLU A 393 -26.09 59.66 14.22
C GLU A 393 -27.40 58.87 14.33
N LYS A 394 -27.71 57.97 13.38
CA LYS A 394 -28.77 56.97 13.55
C LYS A 394 -28.34 55.64 12.94
N VAL A 395 -27.73 54.80 13.76
CA VAL A 395 -27.83 53.35 13.58
C VAL A 395 -29.19 52.98 14.14
N GLU A 396 -30.21 53.02 13.28
CA GLU A 396 -31.43 52.27 13.57
C GLU A 396 -31.04 50.78 13.55
N ASN A 397 -31.30 50.11 14.68
CA ASN A 397 -31.20 48.66 14.80
C ASN A 397 -32.25 48.05 13.88
N ASP A 398 -31.88 47.81 12.64
CA ASP A 398 -32.63 46.95 11.74
C ASP A 398 -32.25 45.50 12.10
N ASP A 399 -32.97 44.94 13.08
CA ASP A 399 -33.03 43.51 13.38
C ASP A 399 -33.74 42.78 12.22
N GLY A 400 -33.11 42.82 11.05
CA GLY A 400 -33.40 41.95 9.94
C GLY A 400 -32.77 40.59 10.24
N ASN A 401 -33.55 39.70 10.82
CA ASN A 401 -33.21 38.31 11.12
C ASN A 401 -32.87 37.55 9.82
N ASN A 402 -31.64 37.70 9.33
CA ASN A 402 -31.11 37.00 8.18
C ASN A 402 -30.15 35.90 8.68
N PRO A 403 -30.53 34.61 8.62
CA PRO A 403 -29.78 33.52 9.25
C PRO A 403 -28.41 33.22 8.62
N GLU A 404 -28.07 33.88 7.51
CA GLU A 404 -26.86 33.58 6.73
C GLU A 404 -25.66 34.51 7.06
N TRP A 405 -25.91 35.69 7.65
CA TRP A 405 -24.85 36.69 7.90
C TRP A 405 -24.75 36.99 9.39
N ARG A 406 -23.74 36.39 10.05
CA ARG A 406 -23.47 36.65 11.47
C ARG A 406 -23.07 38.11 11.67
N SER A 407 -23.80 38.82 12.54
CA SER A 407 -23.54 40.24 12.80
C SER A 407 -22.12 40.46 13.32
N ARG A 408 -21.55 41.63 13.05
CA ARG A 408 -20.23 42.05 13.55
C ARG A 408 -20.15 41.97 15.08
N THR A 409 -21.27 42.15 15.78
CA THR A 409 -21.39 41.99 17.23
C THR A 409 -21.25 40.53 17.65
N ASP A 410 -21.88 39.59 16.94
CA ASP A 410 -21.74 38.14 17.20
C ASP A 410 -20.31 37.66 16.99
N LEU A 411 -19.63 38.17 15.96
CA LEU A 411 -18.24 37.85 15.71
C LEU A 411 -17.33 38.34 16.83
N LYS A 412 -17.60 39.53 17.38
CA LYS A 412 -16.88 40.07 18.54
C LYS A 412 -17.15 39.27 19.82
N HIS A 413 -18.39 38.85 20.06
CA HIS A 413 -18.71 38.03 21.23
C HIS A 413 -18.07 36.64 21.14
N ARG A 414 -18.07 36.04 19.94
CA ARG A 414 -17.39 34.75 19.69
C ARG A 414 -15.88 34.85 19.87
N SER A 415 -15.25 35.91 19.35
CA SER A 415 -13.79 36.09 19.50
C SER A 415 -13.42 36.35 20.95
N ALA A 416 -14.20 37.14 21.69
CA ALA A 416 -14.03 37.32 23.13
C ALA A 416 -14.19 36.01 23.89
N TYR A 417 -15.20 35.19 23.56
CA TYR A 417 -15.42 33.89 24.18
C TYR A 417 -14.28 32.90 23.92
N ILE A 418 -13.79 32.79 22.69
CA ILE A 418 -12.64 31.92 22.34
C ILE A 418 -11.39 32.35 23.10
N THR A 419 -11.16 33.66 23.22
CA THR A 419 -10.02 34.20 23.98
C THR A 419 -10.14 33.86 25.46
N LEU A 420 -11.34 33.93 26.03
CA LEU A 420 -11.60 33.58 27.42
C LEU A 420 -11.41 32.08 27.69
N VAL A 421 -11.92 31.22 26.80
CA VAL A 421 -11.78 29.75 26.90
C VAL A 421 -10.32 29.32 26.81
N ASN A 422 -9.55 29.89 25.87
CA ASN A 422 -8.12 29.59 25.76
C ASN A 422 -7.33 30.05 26.99
N LYS A 423 -7.69 31.20 27.58
CA LYS A 423 -7.08 31.69 28.82
C LYS A 423 -7.38 30.78 30.02
N HIS A 424 -8.56 30.16 30.07
CA HIS A 424 -8.91 29.19 31.10
C HIS A 424 -8.29 27.81 30.89
N GLN A 425 -8.00 27.40 29.65
CA GLN A 425 -7.29 26.15 29.36
C GLN A 425 -5.78 26.24 29.67
N LEU A 426 -5.17 27.40 29.45
CA LEU A 426 -3.76 27.67 29.80
C LEU A 426 -3.49 27.72 31.32
N ASN A 427 -4.50 28.02 32.14
CA ASN A 427 -4.37 28.02 33.61
C ASN A 427 -4.70 26.66 34.25
N LYS A 428 -4.97 25.62 33.45
CA LYS A 428 -5.28 24.25 33.92
C LYS A 428 -4.26 23.19 33.50
N GLN A 429 -3.15 23.60 32.86
CA GLN A 429 -1.92 22.83 32.73
C GLN A 429 -0.87 23.43 33.66
#